data_AF-A0A2N1THV9-F1
#
_entry.id   AF-A0A2N1THV9-F1
#
_cell.length_a   1.000
_cell.length_b   1.000
_cell.length_c   1.000
_cell.angle_alpha   90.00
_cell.angle_beta   90.00
_cell.angle_gamma   90.00
#
_symmetry.space_group_name_H-M   'P 1'
#
loop_
_entity.id
_entity.type
_entity.pdbx_description
1 polymer ?
#
loop_
_entity_poly.entity_id
_entity_poly.type
_entity_poly.pdbx_seq_one_letter_code
_entity_poly.pdbx_strand_id
1 'polypeptide(L)'
;MNRYDDEYRAKLTTCENAAAAVRDGDTLIHGVTIAEPPGVLTALAERARAGGLNQIKVYTFNAQKHFARTLGSPDISDIVDSYTWFV
;
A
#
# COMPACT_ATOMS: atom_id res chain seq x y z
N MET A 1 31.44 -6.23 7.64
CA MET A 1 29.98 -5.98 7.63
C MET A 1 29.35 -6.95 8.60
N ASN A 2 28.36 -6.53 9.39
CA ASN A 2 27.54 -7.47 10.15
C ASN A 2 26.48 -8.07 9.20
N ARG A 3 26.04 -9.31 9.44
CA ARG A 3 24.99 -10.00 8.67
C ARG A 3 23.77 -9.11 8.40
N TYR A 4 23.38 -8.29 9.36
CA TYR A 4 22.23 -7.39 9.22
C TYR A 4 22.46 -6.26 8.20
N ASP A 5 23.68 -5.80 7.99
CA ASP A 5 24.01 -4.80 6.97
C ASP A 5 23.81 -5.39 5.56
N ASP A 6 24.24 -6.63 5.38
CA ASP A 6 24.11 -7.34 4.12
C ASP A 6 22.64 -7.69 3.82
N GLU A 7 21.89 -8.15 4.83
CA GLU A 7 20.44 -8.39 4.72
C GLU A 7 19.66 -7.10 4.42
N TYR A 8 20.02 -5.98 5.05
CA TYR A 8 19.37 -4.69 4.79
C TYR A 8 19.61 -4.25 3.33
N ARG A 9 20.86 -4.29 2.86
CA ARG A 9 21.20 -3.92 1.48
C ARG A 9 20.53 -4.83 0.46
N ALA A 10 20.39 -6.11 0.75
CA ALA A 10 19.71 -7.05 -0.14
C ALA A 10 18.20 -6.79 -0.25
N LYS A 11 17.57 -6.24 0.80
CA LYS A 11 16.12 -5.94 0.83
C LYS A 11 15.78 -4.49 0.45
N LEU A 12 16.76 -3.59 0.50
CA LEU A 12 16.58 -2.19 0.14
C LEU A 12 16.15 -2.11 -1.34
N THR A 13 14.99 -1.50 -1.58
CA THR A 13 14.39 -1.39 -2.92
C THR A 13 13.56 -0.11 -3.02
N THR A 14 13.03 0.17 -4.21
CA THR A 14 12.12 1.30 -4.43
C THR A 14 10.69 0.95 -4.00
N CYS A 15 9.84 1.96 -3.84
CA CYS A 15 8.44 1.74 -3.45
C CYS A 15 7.65 0.99 -4.53
N GLU A 16 7.96 1.24 -5.81
CA GLU A 16 7.36 0.58 -6.96
C GLU A 16 7.70 -0.91 -6.98
N ASN A 17 8.96 -1.25 -6.74
CA ASN A 17 9.40 -2.65 -6.64
C ASN A 17 8.79 -3.35 -5.42
N ALA A 18 8.66 -2.66 -4.29
CA ALA A 18 7.96 -3.20 -3.12
C ALA A 18 6.47 -3.45 -3.42
N ALA A 19 5.80 -2.51 -4.09
CA ALA A 19 4.40 -2.61 -4.49
C ALA A 19 4.15 -3.72 -5.52
N ALA A 20 5.15 -4.10 -6.31
CA ALA A 20 5.05 -5.19 -7.29
C ALA A 20 4.82 -6.57 -6.63
N ALA A 21 5.11 -6.72 -5.34
CA ALA A 21 4.84 -7.96 -4.61
C ALA A 21 3.34 -8.24 -4.41
N VAL A 22 2.51 -7.20 -4.43
CA VAL A 22 1.05 -7.30 -4.25
C VAL A 22 0.40 -7.87 -5.51
N ARG A 23 -0.57 -8.74 -5.34
CA ARG A 23 -1.32 -9.41 -6.42
C ARG A 23 -2.80 -9.10 -6.33
N ASP A 24 -3.51 -9.37 -7.42
CA ASP A 24 -4.97 -9.24 -7.45
C ASP A 24 -5.61 -10.12 -6.37
N GLY A 25 -6.62 -9.61 -5.68
CA GLY A 25 -7.30 -10.33 -4.59
C GLY A 25 -6.58 -10.32 -3.23
N ASP A 26 -5.35 -9.78 -3.15
CA ASP A 26 -4.60 -9.75 -1.91
C ASP A 26 -5.29 -8.89 -0.85
N THR A 27 -5.04 -9.24 0.42
CA THR A 27 -5.46 -8.47 1.58
C THR A 27 -4.29 -7.71 2.16
N LEU A 28 -4.42 -6.39 2.23
CA LEU A 28 -3.42 -5.47 2.73
C LEU A 28 -3.86 -4.85 4.05
N ILE A 29 -2.87 -4.60 4.91
CA ILE A 29 -3.00 -3.75 6.08
C ILE A 29 -1.80 -2.81 6.11
N HIS A 30 -2.04 -1.54 6.40
CA HIS A 30 -0.98 -0.54 6.53
C HIS A 30 -0.85 -0.05 7.97
N GLY A 31 0.24 0.68 8.25
CA GLY A 31 0.46 1.28 9.56
C GLY A 31 -0.67 2.23 9.94
N VAL A 32 -0.99 2.27 11.24
CA VAL A 32 -2.09 3.06 11.82
C VAL A 32 -1.66 4.51 12.01
N THR A 33 -2.59 5.46 11.79
CA THR A 33 -2.40 6.91 11.97
C THR A 33 -1.13 7.45 11.28
N ILE A 34 -0.13 7.88 12.05
CA ILE A 34 1.10 8.49 11.53
C ILE A 34 2.05 7.49 10.88
N ALA A 35 1.77 6.19 11.01
CA ALA A 35 2.59 5.10 10.45
C ALA A 35 2.16 4.70 9.02
N GLU A 36 1.24 5.44 8.39
CA GLU A 36 0.97 5.28 6.96
C GLU A 36 2.27 5.38 6.14
N PRO A 37 2.60 4.40 5.29
CA PRO A 37 3.82 4.44 4.48
C PRO A 37 3.55 5.18 3.15
N PRO A 38 3.82 6.49 3.04
CA PRO A 38 3.34 7.30 1.93
C PRO A 38 3.84 6.83 0.57
N GLY A 39 5.12 6.47 0.45
CA GLY A 39 5.71 6.03 -0.81
C GLY A 39 5.10 4.73 -1.34
N VAL A 40 4.88 3.74 -0.47
CA VAL A 40 4.29 2.45 -0.86
C VAL A 40 2.81 2.60 -1.19
N LEU A 41 2.06 3.40 -0.42
CA LEU A 41 0.66 3.69 -0.71
C LEU A 41 0.49 4.39 -2.07
N THR A 42 1.35 5.37 -2.38
CA THR A 42 1.35 6.03 -3.69
C THR A 42 1.63 5.03 -4.81
N ALA A 43 2.69 4.21 -4.69
CA ALA A 43 3.06 3.24 -5.71
C ALA A 43 1.95 2.20 -5.98
N LEU A 44 1.24 1.75 -4.94
CA LEU A 44 0.10 0.85 -5.08
C LEU A 44 -1.07 1.53 -5.80
N ALA A 45 -1.41 2.76 -5.43
CA ALA A 45 -2.51 3.50 -6.05
C ALA A 45 -2.22 3.83 -7.53
N GLU A 46 -0.99 4.22 -7.87
CA GLU A 46 -0.57 4.43 -9.25
C GLU A 46 -0.64 3.14 -10.07
N ARG A 47 -0.19 2.01 -9.50
CA ARG A 47 -0.31 0.70 -10.15
C ARG A 47 -1.76 0.27 -10.35
N ALA A 48 -2.64 0.52 -9.39
CA ALA A 48 -4.08 0.28 -9.52
C ALA A 48 -4.67 1.12 -10.67
N ARG A 49 -4.41 2.43 -10.70
CA ARG A 49 -4.87 3.34 -11.77
C ARG A 49 -4.37 2.94 -13.15
N ALA A 50 -3.16 2.38 -13.24
CA ALA A 50 -2.59 1.87 -14.49
C ALA A 50 -3.19 0.52 -14.94
N GLY A 51 -4.16 -0.04 -14.21
CA GLY A 51 -4.75 -1.35 -14.49
C GLY A 51 -3.86 -2.54 -14.12
N GLY A 52 -2.84 -2.31 -13.30
CA GLY A 52 -1.88 -3.34 -12.87
C GLY A 52 -2.27 -4.08 -11.59
N LEU A 53 -3.42 -3.74 -10.99
CA LEU A 53 -4.00 -4.38 -9.81
C LEU A 53 -5.53 -4.38 -9.92
N ASN A 54 -6.16 -5.44 -9.41
CA ASN A 54 -7.61 -5.53 -9.31
C ASN A 54 -8.07 -6.21 -8.00
N GLN A 55 -9.24 -5.82 -7.49
CA GLN A 55 -9.94 -6.45 -6.36
C GLN A 55 -9.07 -6.63 -5.11
N ILE A 56 -8.33 -5.60 -4.70
CA ILE A 56 -7.52 -5.66 -3.48
C ILE A 56 -8.34 -5.21 -2.27
N LYS A 57 -8.14 -5.87 -1.13
CA LYS A 57 -8.83 -5.56 0.12
C LYS A 57 -7.88 -4.80 1.02
N VAL A 58 -8.27 -3.62 1.49
CA VAL A 58 -7.37 -2.81 2.32
C VAL A 58 -8.04 -2.50 3.66
N TYR A 59 -7.43 -3.01 4.72
CA TYR A 59 -7.84 -2.72 6.09
C TYR A 59 -7.19 -1.44 6.59
N THR A 60 -8.01 -0.54 7.13
CA THR A 60 -7.55 0.75 7.66
C THR A 60 -8.17 1.05 9.03
N PHE A 61 -7.40 1.73 9.88
CA PHE A 61 -7.82 2.23 11.18
C PHE A 61 -7.31 3.66 11.33
N ASN A 62 -8.21 4.63 11.53
CA ASN A 62 -7.91 6.06 11.57
C ASN A 62 -7.15 6.56 10.34
N ALA A 63 -7.75 6.37 9.16
CA ALA A 63 -7.20 6.81 7.89
C ALA A 63 -6.76 8.29 7.94
N GLN A 64 -5.53 8.55 7.51
CA GLN A 64 -4.95 9.89 7.37
C GLN A 64 -4.87 10.26 5.89
N LYS A 65 -4.25 11.42 5.64
CA LYS A 65 -4.17 12.02 4.30
C LYS A 65 -3.47 11.13 3.27
N HIS A 66 -2.57 10.22 3.65
CA HIS A 66 -1.84 9.42 2.66
C HIS A 66 -2.72 8.30 2.16
N PHE A 67 -3.43 7.57 3.03
CA PHE A 67 -4.43 6.60 2.61
C PHE A 67 -5.57 7.27 1.81
N ALA A 68 -6.15 8.35 2.34
CA ALA A 68 -7.31 9.01 1.71
C ALA A 68 -7.06 9.52 0.28
N ARG A 69 -5.82 9.90 -0.05
CA ARG A 69 -5.44 10.38 -1.40
C ARG A 69 -4.95 9.27 -2.33
N THR A 70 -4.76 8.05 -1.80
CA THR A 70 -4.23 6.90 -2.53
C THR A 70 -5.28 5.80 -2.55
N LEU A 71 -5.11 4.74 -1.76
CA LEU A 71 -5.97 3.55 -1.72
C LEU A 71 -7.40 3.82 -1.20
N GLY A 72 -7.61 4.92 -0.48
CA GLY A 72 -8.94 5.38 -0.07
C GLY A 72 -9.59 6.39 -1.01
N SER A 73 -8.99 6.64 -2.18
CA SER A 73 -9.47 7.66 -3.11
C SER A 73 -10.66 7.15 -3.94
N PRO A 74 -11.73 7.94 -4.15
CA PRO A 74 -12.92 7.48 -4.86
C PRO A 74 -12.70 7.00 -6.30
N ASP A 75 -11.66 7.51 -6.98
CA ASP A 75 -11.34 7.20 -8.38
C ASP A 75 -10.88 5.76 -8.62
N ILE A 76 -10.58 5.02 -7.56
CA ILE A 76 -10.15 3.61 -7.62
C ILE A 76 -11.02 2.71 -6.73
N SER A 77 -12.20 3.18 -6.34
CA SER A 77 -13.11 2.45 -5.45
C SER A 77 -13.72 1.19 -6.07
N ASP A 78 -13.63 1.03 -7.38
CA ASP A 78 -13.96 -0.20 -8.12
C ASP A 78 -12.83 -1.24 -8.06
N ILE A 79 -11.62 -0.82 -7.72
CA ILE A 79 -10.40 -1.65 -7.64
C ILE A 79 -10.08 -2.02 -6.19
N VAL A 80 -10.34 -1.10 -5.25
CA VAL A 80 -9.96 -1.21 -3.83
C VAL A 80 -11.18 -1.31 -2.92
N ASP A 81 -11.32 -2.46 -2.29
CA ASP A 81 -12.29 -2.66 -1.22
C ASP A 81 -11.72 -2.13 0.10
N SER A 82 -12.16 -0.95 0.53
CA SER A 82 -11.73 -0.34 1.80
C SER A 82 -12.51 -0.89 3.00
N TYR A 83 -11.87 -1.73 3.79
CA TYR A 83 -12.40 -2.27 5.05
C TYR A 83 -11.96 -1.40 6.24
N THR A 84 -12.80 -0.44 6.60
CA THR A 84 -12.51 0.53 7.66
C THR A 84 -12.96 0.01 9.03
N TRP A 85 -12.05 0.00 10.01
CA TRP A 85 -12.35 -0.38 11.39
C TRP A 85 -12.72 0.80 12.30
N PHE A 86 -12.57 2.04 11.84
CA PHE A 86 -12.96 3.25 12.55
C PHE A 86 -13.38 4.34 11.55
N VAL A 87 -14.62 4.82 11.66
CA VAL A 87 -15.22 5.86 10.79
C VAL A 87 -15.41 7.15 11.56
#